data_AF-A0A2N0LU77-F1
#
_entry.id   AF-A0A2N0LU77-F1
#
_cell.length_a   1.000
_cell.length_b   1.000
_cell.length_c   1.000
_cell.angle_alpha   90.00
_cell.angle_beta   90.00
_cell.angle_gamma   90.00
#
_symmetry.space_group_name_H-M   'P 1'
#
loop_
_entity.id
_entity.type
_entity.pdbx_description
1 polymer ?
#
loop_
_entity_poly.entity_id
_entity_poly.type
_entity_poly.pdbx_seq_one_letter_code
_entity_poly.pdbx_strand_id
1 'polypeptide(L)'
;MASLLIVFGLLTLVLGCGLIGGGDDEVLADSDETENLSEDDGEAGEEEGIEGDAAAEAEGDPQAEARAIIAANEAAAAAEAAAAEAAAAEAAAAATETAAREAAADPEATADPEATADPEAEAASAVPNLGFVQDAELARDLTWVHLSQCVTLSSVELAATLINVEWFVANSDQATRTYGLWKVDAVTGAVTPHDSLSRQWQAALDSQCTPESMEAIVLPSQPQGPVIVDGTSAVATVWSFLSRCFPNLSKELFEATHDPAQGEWIVVTAAGSGQKFGAWKVKELSGELTPFAGLAQAWDSTVKLECSEEALAALVSPTPVPTLAPVVTDITNSVTNLWAHLVKCTPSMTVDDWAATWNPVNDEWVIVTKPEVTVDYGVWIVRPDGSIIPENREAIRRNTEAGLAAC
;
A
#
# COMPACT_ATOMS: atom_id res chain seq x y z
N MET A 1 -9.92 -20.52 30.41
CA MET A 1 -10.81 -21.70 30.29
C MET A 1 -11.88 -21.36 29.24
N ALA A 2 -12.07 -22.25 28.25
CA ALA A 2 -13.08 -22.26 27.18
C ALA A 2 -13.04 -21.08 26.17
N SER A 3 -12.62 -21.23 24.90
CA SER A 3 -13.12 -22.03 23.75
C SER A 3 -14.36 -21.45 23.04
N LEU A 4 -14.15 -20.92 21.83
CA LEU A 4 -15.07 -20.85 20.66
C LEU A 4 -14.24 -20.19 19.52
N LEU A 5 -13.80 -20.76 18.39
CA LEU A 5 -14.29 -21.71 17.37
C LEU A 5 -15.50 -21.23 16.54
N ILE A 6 -15.23 -20.60 15.37
CA ILE A 6 -16.09 -20.49 14.17
C ILE A 6 -15.15 -20.52 12.95
N VAL A 7 -14.87 -21.70 12.37
CA VAL A 7 -15.52 -22.38 11.22
C VAL A 7 -15.21 -21.75 9.86
N PHE A 8 -14.28 -22.41 9.15
CA PHE A 8 -13.97 -22.28 7.72
C PHE A 8 -15.10 -22.87 6.86
N GLY A 9 -15.54 -22.12 5.85
CA GLY A 9 -16.46 -22.57 4.80
C GLY A 9 -15.71 -23.01 3.54
N LEU A 10 -15.80 -24.31 3.25
CA LEU A 10 -15.37 -25.02 2.04
C LEU A 10 -15.77 -24.34 0.71
N LEU A 11 -14.85 -24.33 -0.26
CA LEU A 11 -15.21 -24.51 -1.66
C LEU A 11 -14.30 -25.56 -2.32
N THR A 12 -14.88 -26.74 -2.52
CA THR A 12 -14.36 -27.86 -3.31
C THR A 12 -14.56 -27.60 -4.79
N LEU A 13 -13.51 -27.68 -5.60
CA LEU A 13 -13.62 -27.94 -7.03
C LEU A 13 -12.70 -29.08 -7.44
N VAL A 14 -13.32 -29.99 -8.17
CA VAL A 14 -12.94 -31.36 -8.49
C VAL A 14 -11.78 -31.40 -9.50
N LEU A 15 -10.70 -32.09 -9.12
CA LEU A 15 -9.67 -32.59 -10.03
C LEU A 15 -10.18 -33.83 -10.78
N GLY A 16 -10.17 -33.75 -12.10
CA GLY A 16 -10.31 -34.90 -12.99
C GLY A 16 -8.96 -35.60 -13.17
N CYS A 17 -8.93 -36.90 -12.86
CA CYS A 17 -7.80 -37.80 -13.06
C CYS A 17 -7.53 -38.09 -14.54
N GLY A 18 -6.26 -38.27 -14.89
CA GLY A 18 -5.86 -38.94 -16.13
C GLY A 18 -4.36 -39.29 -16.19
N LEU A 19 -4.07 -40.57 -15.87
CA LEU A 19 -3.04 -41.46 -16.46
C LEU A 19 -1.56 -41.00 -16.49
N ILE A 20 -0.64 -41.55 -15.70
CA ILE A 20 -0.02 -42.91 -15.71
C ILE A 20 0.72 -43.27 -17.02
N GLY A 21 2.05 -43.37 -16.90
CA GLY A 21 3.01 -44.02 -17.80
C GLY A 21 4.32 -43.22 -17.83
N GLY A 22 5.46 -43.60 -17.25
CA GLY A 22 6.01 -44.92 -16.96
C GLY A 22 7.02 -45.30 -18.05
N GLY A 23 8.32 -45.17 -17.77
CA GLY A 23 9.37 -45.55 -18.72
C GLY A 23 10.75 -45.03 -18.33
N ASP A 24 11.37 -45.70 -17.35
CA ASP A 24 12.82 -45.75 -17.19
C ASP A 24 13.45 -46.41 -18.43
N ASP A 25 14.61 -45.92 -18.89
CA ASP A 25 15.77 -46.79 -19.17
C ASP A 25 17.02 -45.95 -19.55
N GLU A 26 18.06 -46.15 -18.74
CA GLU A 26 19.47 -45.91 -19.05
C GLU A 26 19.91 -46.73 -20.27
N VAL A 27 20.66 -46.16 -21.23
CA VAL A 27 21.79 -46.85 -21.88
C VAL A 27 22.84 -45.84 -22.36
N LEU A 28 23.96 -45.82 -21.65
CA LEU A 28 25.36 -45.89 -22.09
C LEU A 28 25.77 -45.44 -23.51
N ALA A 29 26.72 -44.50 -23.50
CA ALA A 29 28.06 -44.57 -24.09
C ALA A 29 28.23 -44.65 -25.62
N ASP A 30 29.02 -43.68 -26.12
CA ASP A 30 30.41 -43.88 -26.57
C ASP A 30 30.70 -43.25 -27.96
N SER A 31 31.88 -42.65 -28.03
CA SER A 31 32.73 -42.47 -29.22
C SER A 31 32.19 -41.66 -30.41
N ASP A 32 33.00 -41.08 -31.28
CA ASP A 32 34.33 -40.49 -31.31
C ASP A 32 34.40 -39.95 -32.76
N GLU A 33 35.30 -39.01 -33.01
CA GLU A 33 35.88 -38.62 -34.30
C GLU A 33 35.21 -39.06 -35.62
N THR A 34 34.95 -38.11 -36.52
CA THR A 34 35.89 -37.86 -37.64
C THR A 34 35.46 -36.70 -38.53
N GLU A 35 36.45 -35.88 -38.86
CA GLU A 35 36.45 -34.92 -39.95
C GLU A 35 36.24 -35.62 -41.31
N ASN A 36 35.55 -34.96 -42.25
CA ASN A 36 36.08 -34.84 -43.61
C ASN A 36 35.38 -33.76 -44.45
N LEU A 37 36.25 -33.02 -45.12
CA LEU A 37 36.00 -32.03 -46.18
C LEU A 37 35.58 -32.71 -47.48
N SER A 38 34.69 -32.05 -48.25
CA SER A 38 34.95 -31.74 -49.67
C SER A 38 33.81 -30.93 -50.28
N GLU A 39 34.17 -29.80 -50.87
CA GLU A 39 33.45 -29.10 -51.95
C GLU A 39 33.28 -30.02 -53.17
N ASP A 40 32.12 -29.98 -53.84
CA ASP A 40 32.01 -30.15 -55.30
C ASP A 40 30.69 -29.58 -55.82
N ASP A 41 30.80 -28.78 -56.89
CA ASP A 41 29.74 -28.13 -57.66
C ASP A 41 29.04 -29.12 -58.62
N GLY A 42 27.76 -28.88 -58.95
CA GLY A 42 27.24 -29.31 -60.26
C GLY A 42 25.79 -29.83 -60.34
N GLU A 43 24.88 -28.91 -60.65
CA GLU A 43 23.93 -28.97 -61.79
C GLU A 43 22.79 -30.03 -61.85
N ALA A 44 21.56 -29.47 -61.73
CA ALA A 44 20.30 -29.79 -62.42
C ALA A 44 19.80 -31.24 -62.56
N GLY A 45 18.64 -31.51 -61.95
CA GLY A 45 17.78 -32.66 -62.26
C GLY A 45 16.43 -32.56 -61.56
N GLU A 46 15.38 -32.53 -62.37
CA GLU A 46 13.96 -32.35 -62.07
C GLU A 46 13.30 -33.57 -61.39
N GLU A 47 12.23 -33.25 -60.62
CA GLU A 47 11.05 -34.06 -60.27
C GLU A 47 10.94 -34.91 -58.97
N GLU A 48 9.75 -34.73 -58.37
CA GLU A 48 8.96 -35.61 -57.49
C GLU A 48 9.26 -35.71 -55.98
N GLY A 49 8.56 -34.84 -55.23
CA GLY A 49 7.54 -35.22 -54.23
C GLY A 49 7.91 -36.20 -53.11
N ILE A 50 8.17 -35.68 -51.90
CA ILE A 50 7.93 -36.37 -50.63
C ILE A 50 7.36 -35.38 -49.62
N GLU A 51 6.34 -35.86 -48.92
CA GLU A 51 5.51 -35.19 -47.91
C GLU A 51 6.33 -34.48 -46.82
N GLY A 52 5.92 -33.25 -46.53
CA GLY A 52 6.46 -32.46 -45.43
C GLY A 52 5.93 -32.95 -44.10
N ASP A 53 6.85 -33.30 -43.20
CA ASP A 53 6.59 -33.40 -41.77
C ASP A 53 7.27 -32.21 -41.10
N ALA A 54 6.58 -31.06 -41.17
CA ALA A 54 6.93 -29.88 -40.41
C ALA A 54 6.34 -30.07 -39.01
N ALA A 55 7.18 -30.48 -38.06
CA ALA A 55 6.91 -30.29 -36.64
C ALA A 55 6.82 -28.79 -36.36
N ALA A 56 5.60 -28.26 -36.49
CA ALA A 56 5.24 -26.92 -36.04
C ALA A 56 5.24 -26.94 -34.51
N GLU A 57 6.34 -26.50 -33.92
CA GLU A 57 6.31 -26.05 -32.53
C GLU A 57 5.28 -24.92 -32.44
N ALA A 58 4.24 -25.16 -31.66
CA ALA A 58 3.22 -24.18 -31.35
C ALA A 58 3.85 -23.11 -30.44
N GLU A 59 4.56 -22.16 -31.03
CA GLU A 59 4.83 -20.87 -30.41
C GLU A 59 3.47 -20.26 -30.04
N GLY A 60 3.15 -20.27 -28.75
CA GLY A 60 1.94 -19.68 -28.22
C GLY A 60 1.90 -18.21 -28.62
N ASP A 61 0.86 -17.81 -29.35
CA ASP A 61 0.64 -16.43 -29.78
C ASP A 61 0.69 -15.50 -28.56
N PRO A 62 1.76 -14.70 -28.38
CA PRO A 62 1.90 -13.82 -27.21
C PRO A 62 0.80 -12.75 -27.17
N GLN A 63 0.12 -12.52 -28.30
CA GLN A 63 -1.04 -11.64 -28.37
C GLN A 63 -2.30 -12.30 -27.80
N ALA A 64 -2.40 -13.64 -27.83
CA ALA A 64 -3.49 -14.37 -27.20
C ALA A 64 -3.36 -14.36 -25.65
N GLU A 65 -2.13 -14.47 -25.14
CA GLU A 65 -1.86 -14.40 -23.70
C GLU A 65 -2.11 -12.99 -23.14
N ALA A 66 -1.68 -11.94 -23.86
CA ALA A 66 -1.98 -10.55 -23.50
C ALA A 66 -3.50 -10.26 -23.48
N ARG A 67 -4.26 -10.81 -24.44
CA ARG A 67 -5.73 -10.69 -24.46
C ARG A 67 -6.40 -11.42 -23.30
N ALA A 68 -5.87 -12.56 -22.88
CA ALA A 68 -6.38 -13.29 -21.73
C ALA A 68 -6.17 -12.53 -20.42
N ILE A 69 -5.03 -11.86 -20.26
CA ILE A 69 -4.73 -11.03 -19.07
C ILE A 69 -5.65 -9.79 -19.02
N ILE A 70 -5.85 -9.10 -20.15
CA ILE A 70 -6.76 -7.95 -20.22
C ILE A 70 -8.19 -8.39 -19.87
N ALA A 71 -8.66 -9.50 -20.43
CA ALA A 71 -9.99 -10.03 -20.13
C ALA A 71 -10.16 -10.44 -18.67
N ALA A 72 -9.11 -11.00 -18.04
CA ALA A 72 -9.12 -11.34 -16.63
C ALA A 72 -9.20 -10.10 -15.73
N ASN A 73 -8.47 -9.03 -16.08
CA ASN A 73 -8.50 -7.77 -15.33
C ASN A 73 -9.84 -7.05 -15.47
N GLU A 74 -10.44 -7.04 -16.67
CA GLU A 74 -11.78 -6.49 -16.89
C GLU A 74 -12.85 -7.27 -16.11
N ALA A 75 -12.74 -8.59 -16.03
CA ALA A 75 -13.64 -9.43 -15.24
C ALA A 75 -13.48 -9.19 -13.72
N ALA A 76 -12.25 -8.98 -13.24
CA ALA A 76 -11.98 -8.64 -11.85
C ALA A 76 -12.57 -7.27 -11.46
N ALA A 77 -12.38 -6.26 -12.31
CA ALA A 77 -12.96 -4.93 -12.11
C ALA A 77 -14.49 -4.95 -12.11
N ALA A 78 -15.11 -5.75 -13.00
CA ALA A 78 -16.55 -5.94 -13.02
C ALA A 78 -17.08 -6.64 -11.75
N ALA A 79 -16.33 -7.61 -11.21
CA ALA A 79 -16.69 -8.29 -9.96
C ALA A 79 -16.60 -7.34 -8.74
N GLU A 80 -15.58 -6.48 -8.70
CA GLU A 80 -15.43 -5.48 -7.63
C GLU A 80 -16.55 -4.42 -7.67
N ALA A 81 -16.91 -3.95 -8.87
CA ALA A 81 -18.04 -3.04 -9.05
C ALA A 81 -19.37 -3.66 -8.60
N ALA A 82 -19.62 -4.94 -8.93
CA ALA A 82 -20.80 -5.66 -8.48
C ALA A 82 -20.84 -5.87 -6.96
N ALA A 83 -19.68 -6.11 -6.33
CA ALA A 83 -19.58 -6.22 -4.87
C ALA A 83 -19.86 -4.87 -4.18
N ALA A 84 -19.38 -3.76 -4.74
CA ALA A 84 -19.65 -2.42 -4.24
C ALA A 84 -21.16 -2.05 -4.34
N GLU A 85 -21.82 -2.40 -5.45
CA GLU A 85 -23.26 -2.18 -5.63
C GLU A 85 -24.10 -3.01 -4.65
N ALA A 86 -23.70 -4.26 -4.39
CA ALA A 86 -24.36 -5.12 -3.39
C ALA A 86 -24.21 -4.56 -1.96
N ALA A 87 -23.01 -4.07 -1.60
CA ALA A 87 -22.76 -3.46 -0.29
C ALA A 87 -23.57 -2.15 -0.11
N ALA A 88 -23.70 -1.34 -1.16
CA ALA A 88 -24.52 -0.13 -1.14
C ALA A 88 -26.02 -0.45 -0.98
N ALA A 89 -26.51 -1.52 -1.61
CA ALA A 89 -27.89 -1.97 -1.44
C ALA A 89 -28.18 -2.47 -0.02
N GLU A 90 -27.25 -3.18 0.61
CA GLU A 90 -27.37 -3.63 2.00
C GLU A 90 -27.37 -2.46 3.00
N ALA A 91 -26.51 -1.46 2.78
CA ALA A 91 -26.47 -0.24 3.59
C ALA A 91 -27.78 0.58 3.47
N ALA A 92 -28.35 0.67 2.26
CA ALA A 92 -29.63 1.33 2.04
C ALA A 92 -30.79 0.62 2.75
N ALA A 93 -30.79 -0.72 2.77
CA ALA A 93 -31.78 -1.51 3.49
C ALA A 93 -31.70 -1.27 5.02
N ALA A 94 -30.49 -1.25 5.58
CA ALA A 94 -30.27 -1.00 7.01
C ALA A 94 -30.69 0.43 7.44
N ALA A 95 -30.46 1.43 6.60
CA ALA A 95 -30.91 2.80 6.84
C ALA A 95 -32.43 2.92 6.86
N THR A 96 -33.13 2.15 6.02
CA THR A 96 -34.59 2.15 5.94
C THR A 96 -35.23 1.51 7.18
N GLU A 97 -34.62 0.46 7.74
CA GLU A 97 -35.07 -0.18 8.98
C GLU A 97 -34.87 0.74 10.21
N THR A 98 -33.78 1.51 10.23
CA THR A 98 -33.50 2.48 11.29
C THR A 98 -34.51 3.64 11.25
N ALA A 99 -34.80 4.17 10.06
CA ALA A 99 -35.79 5.23 9.88
C ALA A 99 -37.23 4.78 10.23
N ALA A 100 -37.58 3.51 9.96
CA ALA A 100 -38.88 2.96 10.34
C ALA A 100 -39.01 2.77 11.86
N ARG A 101 -37.91 2.51 12.57
CA ARG A 101 -37.88 2.35 14.03
C ARG A 101 -37.98 3.69 14.77
N GLU A 102 -37.46 4.78 14.18
CA GLU A 102 -37.60 6.14 14.72
C GLU A 102 -39.01 6.70 14.54
N ALA A 103 -39.70 6.36 13.44
CA ALA A 103 -41.07 6.80 13.19
C ALA A 103 -42.14 6.10 14.08
N ALA A 104 -41.78 5.01 14.77
CA ALA A 104 -42.67 4.27 15.66
C ALA A 104 -42.57 4.69 17.15
N ALA A 105 -41.68 5.62 17.50
CA ALA A 105 -41.58 6.22 18.84
C ALA A 105 -42.58 7.38 19.00
N ASP A 106 -43.84 6.98 19.19
CA ASP A 106 -45.03 7.62 19.76
C ASP A 106 -45.09 9.16 19.95
N PRO A 107 -46.11 9.85 19.37
CA PRO A 107 -46.50 11.19 19.74
C PRO A 107 -47.76 11.17 20.63
N GLU A 108 -47.65 11.42 21.94
CA GLU A 108 -48.64 12.22 22.69
C GLU A 108 -48.26 12.36 24.17
N ALA A 109 -47.84 13.56 24.55
CA ALA A 109 -47.84 14.02 25.93
C ALA A 109 -49.22 14.60 26.25
N THR A 110 -49.99 13.96 27.13
CA THR A 110 -50.97 14.66 27.97
C THR A 110 -51.07 14.06 29.38
N ALA A 111 -50.86 14.97 30.35
CA ALA A 111 -51.45 15.04 31.70
C ALA A 111 -51.11 13.98 32.78
N ASP A 112 -50.49 14.52 33.84
CA ASP A 112 -50.59 14.13 35.27
C ASP A 112 -52.03 13.76 35.71
N PRO A 113 -52.26 12.89 36.73
CA PRO A 113 -51.88 13.21 38.11
C PRO A 113 -51.41 12.04 39.02
N GLU A 114 -50.68 12.41 40.09
CA GLU A 114 -50.53 11.78 41.42
C GLU A 114 -51.07 10.35 41.65
N ALA A 115 -50.20 9.43 42.13
CA ALA A 115 -50.34 8.76 43.45
C ALA A 115 -49.38 7.57 43.65
N THR A 116 -48.53 7.70 44.68
CA THR A 116 -48.11 6.70 45.69
C THR A 116 -47.60 5.29 45.31
N ALA A 117 -46.41 5.03 45.87
CA ALA A 117 -45.95 3.80 46.55
C ALA A 117 -45.20 2.71 45.75
N ASP A 118 -43.89 2.66 46.02
CA ASP A 118 -42.94 1.52 46.05
C ASP A 118 -43.54 0.26 46.75
N PRO A 119 -42.97 -0.98 46.64
CA PRO A 119 -41.57 -1.29 46.29
C PRO A 119 -41.25 -2.56 45.46
N GLU A 120 -39.97 -2.64 45.10
CA GLU A 120 -39.09 -3.83 45.15
C GLU A 120 -38.66 -4.52 43.82
N ALA A 121 -37.33 -4.64 43.70
CA ALA A 121 -36.53 -5.53 42.86
C ALA A 121 -36.34 -5.18 41.36
N GLU A 122 -35.19 -4.57 41.03
CA GLU A 122 -34.01 -5.34 40.60
C GLU A 122 -32.73 -4.51 40.82
N ALA A 123 -31.80 -5.08 41.58
CA ALA A 123 -30.47 -4.54 41.79
C ALA A 123 -29.63 -4.77 40.51
N ALA A 124 -29.72 -3.83 39.56
CA ALA A 124 -28.64 -3.64 38.60
C ALA A 124 -27.48 -2.97 39.36
N SER A 125 -26.33 -3.64 39.39
CA SER A 125 -25.07 -3.10 39.92
C SER A 125 -24.72 -1.79 39.22
N ALA A 126 -25.17 -0.66 39.77
CA ALA A 126 -24.64 0.64 39.47
C ALA A 126 -23.25 0.72 40.12
N VAL A 127 -22.21 0.48 39.31
CA VAL A 127 -20.90 1.04 39.62
C VAL A 127 -21.12 2.56 39.70
N PRO A 128 -20.80 3.24 40.81
CA PRO A 128 -20.99 4.67 40.88
C PRO A 128 -19.96 5.28 39.92
N ASN A 129 -20.43 5.78 38.78
CA ASN A 129 -19.62 6.56 37.88
C ASN A 129 -19.40 7.93 38.55
N LEU A 130 -18.42 8.00 39.45
CA LEU A 130 -18.08 9.18 40.26
C LEU A 130 -17.34 10.26 39.44
N GLY A 131 -17.56 10.30 38.12
CA GLY A 131 -17.08 11.36 37.26
C GLY A 131 -18.05 12.53 37.27
N PHE A 132 -17.53 13.76 37.35
CA PHE A 132 -18.28 14.98 37.07
C PHE A 132 -18.85 14.98 35.65
N VAL A 133 -18.11 14.42 34.68
CA VAL A 133 -18.53 14.32 33.28
C VAL A 133 -19.18 12.96 33.03
N GLN A 134 -20.51 12.93 33.06
CA GLN A 134 -21.29 11.69 33.04
C GLN A 134 -21.70 11.23 31.64
N ASP A 135 -21.69 12.13 30.66
CA ASP A 135 -22.15 11.85 29.30
C ASP A 135 -21.36 12.63 28.25
N ALA A 136 -21.57 12.24 26.99
CA ALA A 136 -20.92 12.81 25.82
C ALA A 136 -21.31 14.28 25.59
N GLU A 137 -22.54 14.65 25.95
CA GLU A 137 -23.06 16.00 25.80
C GLU A 137 -22.31 16.97 26.72
N LEU A 138 -22.13 16.62 27.98
CA LEU A 138 -21.39 17.42 28.95
C LEU A 138 -19.89 17.54 28.57
N ALA A 139 -19.27 16.46 28.09
CA ALA A 139 -17.89 16.50 27.62
C ALA A 139 -17.72 17.44 26.42
N ARG A 140 -18.64 17.35 25.45
CA ARG A 140 -18.71 18.22 24.28
C ARG A 140 -18.91 19.68 24.70
N ASP A 141 -19.86 19.94 25.59
CA ASP A 141 -20.23 21.29 26.02
C ASP A 141 -19.10 21.96 26.81
N LEU A 142 -18.36 21.23 27.64
CA LEU A 142 -17.15 21.74 28.31
C LEU A 142 -16.09 22.16 27.30
N THR A 143 -15.87 21.35 26.26
CA THR A 143 -14.92 21.67 25.19
C THR A 143 -15.41 22.85 24.34
N TRP A 144 -16.72 22.92 24.06
CA TRP A 144 -17.35 24.04 23.37
C TRP A 144 -17.16 25.35 24.15
N VAL A 145 -17.44 25.36 25.45
CA VAL A 145 -17.19 26.53 26.32
C VAL A 145 -15.71 26.93 26.26
N HIS A 146 -14.81 25.96 26.34
CA HIS A 146 -13.36 26.20 26.29
C HIS A 146 -12.94 26.91 25.00
N LEU A 147 -13.32 26.35 23.84
CA LEU A 147 -12.99 26.89 22.51
C LEU A 147 -13.71 28.21 22.19
N SER A 148 -14.95 28.37 22.69
CA SER A 148 -15.78 29.55 22.42
C SER A 148 -15.21 30.87 22.95
N GLN A 149 -14.17 30.80 23.79
CA GLN A 149 -13.42 31.97 24.24
C GLN A 149 -12.70 32.69 23.09
N CYS A 150 -12.25 31.97 22.05
CA CYS A 150 -11.52 32.54 20.92
C CYS A 150 -12.28 32.53 19.60
N VAL A 151 -13.26 31.64 19.43
CA VAL A 151 -13.94 31.45 18.15
C VAL A 151 -15.42 31.21 18.34
N THR A 152 -16.23 31.75 17.43
CA THR A 152 -17.64 31.38 17.35
C THR A 152 -17.76 30.03 16.67
N LEU A 153 -18.24 29.02 17.40
CA LEU A 153 -18.58 27.69 16.87
C LEU A 153 -19.88 27.18 17.49
N SER A 154 -20.59 26.32 16.77
CA SER A 154 -21.74 25.60 17.32
C SER A 154 -21.30 24.34 18.08
N SER A 155 -22.00 23.96 19.15
CA SER A 155 -21.65 22.75 19.91
C SER A 155 -21.75 21.49 19.05
N VAL A 156 -22.63 21.48 18.04
CA VAL A 156 -22.79 20.35 17.08
C VAL A 156 -21.58 20.17 16.16
N GLU A 157 -20.66 21.13 16.09
CA GLU A 157 -19.38 21.01 15.37
C GLU A 157 -18.37 20.13 16.12
N LEU A 158 -18.73 19.69 17.33
CA LEU A 158 -17.93 18.84 18.19
C LEU A 158 -18.67 17.53 18.49
N ALA A 159 -17.92 16.43 18.52
CA ALA A 159 -18.40 15.11 18.89
C ALA A 159 -17.52 14.54 20.01
N ALA A 160 -18.14 14.03 21.07
CA ALA A 160 -17.44 13.41 22.20
C ALA A 160 -17.54 11.88 22.14
N THR A 161 -16.42 11.21 22.38
CA THR A 161 -16.31 9.75 22.42
C THR A 161 -15.62 9.33 23.70
N LEU A 162 -16.15 8.29 24.36
CA LEU A 162 -15.51 7.70 25.55
C LEU A 162 -14.52 6.62 25.10
N ILE A 163 -13.23 6.81 25.41
CA ILE A 163 -12.17 5.86 25.10
C ILE A 163 -11.40 5.58 26.38
N ASN A 164 -11.35 4.32 26.82
CA ASN A 164 -10.61 3.90 28.01
C ASN A 164 -10.90 4.74 29.28
N VAL A 165 -12.19 5.05 29.53
CA VAL A 165 -12.66 5.84 30.70
C VAL A 165 -12.31 7.34 30.63
N GLU A 166 -11.80 7.81 29.50
CA GLU A 166 -11.51 9.23 29.26
C GLU A 166 -12.35 9.75 28.10
N TRP A 167 -12.84 10.99 28.24
CA TRP A 167 -13.62 11.63 27.20
C TRP A 167 -12.69 12.33 26.21
N PHE A 168 -12.86 12.01 24.93
CA PHE A 168 -12.17 12.67 23.83
C PHE A 168 -13.18 13.43 22.99
N VAL A 169 -12.91 14.69 22.71
CA VAL A 169 -13.77 15.56 21.90
C VAL A 169 -13.02 15.98 20.66
N ALA A 170 -13.61 15.69 19.50
CA ALA A 170 -13.06 16.00 18.19
C ALA A 170 -14.09 16.76 17.36
N ASN A 171 -13.67 17.18 16.16
CA ASN A 171 -14.54 17.70 15.12
C ASN A 171 -15.65 16.71 14.75
N SER A 172 -16.88 17.20 14.57
CA SER A 172 -17.93 16.45 13.87
C SER A 172 -17.86 16.65 12.36
N ASP A 173 -18.70 15.91 11.63
CA ASP A 173 -18.95 16.08 10.20
C ASP A 173 -19.58 17.45 9.84
N GLN A 174 -20.16 18.15 10.82
CA GLN A 174 -20.73 19.49 10.66
C GLN A 174 -19.72 20.61 10.95
N ALA A 175 -18.49 20.28 11.33
CA ALA A 175 -17.50 21.27 11.70
C ALA A 175 -17.09 22.15 10.51
N THR A 176 -17.15 23.47 10.72
CA THR A 176 -16.76 24.47 9.72
C THR A 176 -15.26 24.71 9.70
N ARG A 177 -14.54 24.30 10.74
CA ARG A 177 -13.10 24.46 10.94
C ARG A 177 -12.55 23.32 11.76
N THR A 178 -11.25 23.06 11.69
CA THR A 178 -10.60 22.04 12.53
C THR A 178 -10.23 22.60 13.90
N TYR A 179 -10.68 21.91 14.96
CA TYR A 179 -10.48 22.30 16.36
C TYR A 179 -9.43 21.42 17.06
N GLY A 180 -9.05 20.31 16.45
CA GLY A 180 -8.13 19.33 17.02
C GLY A 180 -8.81 18.38 18.00
N LEU A 181 -8.04 17.43 18.51
CA LEU A 181 -8.49 16.44 19.49
C LEU A 181 -8.24 16.94 20.92
N TRP A 182 -9.31 16.99 21.71
CA TRP A 182 -9.29 17.44 23.10
C TRP A 182 -9.58 16.27 24.03
N LYS A 183 -8.98 16.30 25.21
CA LYS A 183 -9.23 15.35 26.28
C LYS A 183 -9.93 16.06 27.44
N VAL A 184 -11.04 15.50 27.89
CA VAL A 184 -11.81 15.98 29.03
C VAL A 184 -11.65 15.00 30.19
N ASP A 185 -11.11 15.49 31.30
CA ASP A 185 -10.96 14.69 32.51
C ASP A 185 -12.32 14.41 33.14
N ALA A 186 -12.67 13.13 33.27
CA ALA A 186 -13.99 12.72 33.71
C ALA A 186 -14.32 13.14 35.16
N VAL A 187 -13.30 13.38 36.00
CA VAL A 187 -13.47 13.70 37.43
C VAL A 187 -13.56 15.20 37.66
N THR A 188 -12.73 15.98 36.97
CA THR A 188 -12.55 17.42 37.17
C THR A 188 -13.24 18.28 36.12
N GLY A 189 -13.60 17.70 34.96
CA GLY A 189 -14.09 18.45 33.80
C GLY A 189 -13.01 19.28 33.11
N ALA A 190 -11.73 19.08 33.45
CA ALA A 190 -10.64 19.83 32.83
C ALA A 190 -10.47 19.44 31.35
N VAL A 191 -10.51 20.45 30.48
CA VAL A 191 -10.26 20.29 29.03
C VAL A 191 -8.78 20.52 28.76
N THR A 192 -8.13 19.53 28.14
CA THR A 192 -6.68 19.56 27.84
C THR A 192 -6.43 19.20 26.38
N PRO A 193 -5.43 19.81 25.72
CA PRO A 193 -5.11 19.50 24.33
C PRO A 193 -4.43 18.13 24.22
N HIS A 194 -4.86 17.31 23.25
CA HIS A 194 -4.29 15.98 23.03
C HIS A 194 -3.32 15.93 21.85
N ASP A 195 -3.70 16.51 20.71
CA ASP A 195 -2.92 16.51 19.47
C ASP A 195 -2.16 17.84 19.22
N SER A 196 -1.47 17.94 18.09
CA SER A 196 -0.71 19.14 17.73
C SER A 196 -1.60 20.35 17.46
N LEU A 197 -2.79 20.14 16.88
CA LEU A 197 -3.72 21.21 16.54
C LEU A 197 -4.41 21.79 17.78
N SER A 198 -4.92 20.95 18.68
CA SER A 198 -5.48 21.39 19.97
C SER A 198 -4.44 22.11 20.83
N ARG A 199 -3.15 21.74 20.75
CA ARG A 199 -2.06 22.49 21.41
C ARG A 199 -1.87 23.90 20.85
N GLN A 200 -2.05 24.09 19.53
CA GLN A 200 -2.02 25.43 18.93
C GLN A 200 -3.22 26.28 19.37
N TRP A 201 -4.41 25.67 19.38
CA TRP A 201 -5.61 26.28 19.96
C TRP A 201 -5.42 26.66 21.43
N GLN A 202 -4.80 25.78 22.22
CA GLN A 202 -4.50 26.08 23.63
C GLN A 202 -3.53 27.26 23.75
N ALA A 203 -2.49 27.34 22.91
CA ALA A 203 -1.59 28.48 22.91
C ALA A 203 -2.31 29.80 22.57
N ALA A 204 -3.28 29.77 21.65
CA ALA A 204 -4.10 30.94 21.35
C ALA A 204 -5.01 31.33 22.50
N LEU A 205 -5.68 30.35 23.14
CA LEU A 205 -6.47 30.56 24.36
C LEU A 205 -5.63 31.19 25.47
N ASP A 206 -4.43 30.66 25.71
CA ASP A 206 -3.49 31.17 26.73
C ASP A 206 -3.03 32.61 26.41
N SER A 207 -2.97 32.96 25.13
CA SER A 207 -2.63 34.31 24.66
C SER A 207 -3.82 35.27 24.61
N GLN A 208 -5.01 34.87 25.08
CA GLN A 208 -6.25 35.65 24.98
C GLN A 208 -6.65 35.98 23.53
N CYS A 209 -6.43 35.03 22.62
CA CYS A 209 -6.96 35.06 21.26
C CYS A 209 -6.47 36.28 20.44
N THR A 210 -5.19 36.67 20.59
CA THR A 210 -4.64 37.77 19.79
C THR A 210 -4.74 37.45 18.29
N PRO A 211 -4.84 38.47 17.41
CA PRO A 211 -4.88 38.25 15.96
C PRO A 211 -3.72 37.39 15.45
N GLU A 212 -2.51 37.60 15.96
CA GLU A 212 -1.31 36.82 15.63
C GLU A 212 -1.45 35.34 16.03
N SER A 213 -1.99 35.06 17.22
CA SER A 213 -2.23 33.69 17.69
C SER A 213 -3.32 32.98 16.88
N MET A 214 -4.34 33.71 16.44
CA MET A 214 -5.43 33.19 15.62
C MET A 214 -4.98 32.94 14.18
N GLU A 215 -4.14 33.79 13.60
CA GLU A 215 -3.52 33.56 12.28
C GLU A 215 -2.62 32.32 12.29
N ALA A 216 -1.89 32.08 13.38
CA ALA A 216 -1.06 30.89 13.54
C ALA A 216 -1.89 29.58 13.54
N ILE A 217 -3.13 29.61 14.03
CA ILE A 217 -4.06 28.48 13.96
C ILE A 217 -4.62 28.30 12.54
N VAL A 218 -4.90 29.39 11.82
CA VAL A 218 -5.57 29.39 10.50
C VAL A 218 -4.70 28.81 9.39
N LEU A 219 -3.37 28.94 9.48
CA LEU A 219 -2.43 28.44 8.47
C LEU A 219 -2.48 26.92 8.24
N PRO A 220 -2.71 26.06 9.26
CA PRO A 220 -2.95 24.63 9.05
C PRO A 220 -4.44 24.17 9.04
N SER A 221 -5.44 25.03 9.26
CA SER A 221 -6.82 24.59 9.60
C SER A 221 -7.92 24.87 8.56
N GLN A 222 -7.59 25.27 7.33
CA GLN A 222 -8.55 25.06 6.25
C GLN A 222 -8.75 23.55 6.04
N PRO A 223 -9.98 23.06 5.78
CA PRO A 223 -10.14 21.79 5.10
C PRO A 223 -9.45 21.97 3.75
N GLN A 224 -8.17 21.60 3.68
CA GLN A 224 -7.45 21.59 2.42
C GLN A 224 -8.10 20.43 1.68
N GLY A 225 -9.07 20.75 0.82
CA GLY A 225 -9.38 19.86 -0.27
C GLY A 225 -8.04 19.43 -0.87
N PRO A 226 -7.87 18.15 -1.21
CA PRO A 226 -6.57 17.63 -1.59
C PRO A 226 -5.96 18.53 -2.65
N VAL A 227 -4.78 19.09 -2.37
CA VAL A 227 -4.03 19.93 -3.32
C VAL A 227 -3.80 19.14 -4.61
N ILE A 228 -3.66 17.82 -4.47
CA ILE A 228 -3.55 16.86 -5.56
C ILE A 228 -4.84 16.05 -5.64
N VAL A 229 -5.75 16.48 -6.50
CA VAL A 229 -7.07 15.85 -6.70
C VAL A 229 -7.04 14.57 -7.53
N ASP A 230 -6.00 14.36 -8.34
CA ASP A 230 -5.88 13.21 -9.24
C ASP A 230 -4.42 12.93 -9.65
N GLY A 231 -4.20 11.80 -10.32
CA GLY A 231 -2.88 11.40 -10.79
C GLY A 231 -2.28 12.39 -11.80
N THR A 232 -3.12 13.08 -12.57
CA THR A 232 -2.67 14.13 -13.51
C THR A 232 -2.04 15.30 -12.75
N SER A 233 -2.61 15.68 -11.62
CA SER A 233 -2.12 16.73 -10.74
C SER A 233 -0.82 16.32 -10.04
N ALA A 234 -0.70 15.04 -9.65
CA ALA A 234 0.54 14.49 -9.10
C ALA A 234 1.69 14.52 -10.13
N VAL A 235 1.40 14.06 -11.36
CA VAL A 235 2.34 14.14 -12.49
C VAL A 235 2.72 15.59 -12.78
N ALA A 236 1.75 16.52 -12.79
CA ALA A 236 2.03 17.93 -13.04
C ALA A 236 2.98 18.54 -12.01
N THR A 237 2.86 18.15 -10.74
CA THR A 237 3.77 18.59 -9.66
C THR A 237 5.21 18.13 -9.93
N VAL A 238 5.42 16.84 -10.18
CA VAL A 238 6.75 16.27 -10.49
C VAL A 238 7.32 16.87 -11.78
N TRP A 239 6.52 16.93 -12.83
CA TRP A 239 6.89 17.53 -14.10
C TRP A 239 7.31 18.99 -13.94
N SER A 240 6.56 19.80 -13.17
CA SER A 240 6.89 21.21 -12.97
C SER A 240 8.22 21.42 -12.25
N PHE A 241 8.56 20.50 -11.32
CA PHE A 241 9.81 20.50 -10.60
C PHE A 241 10.99 20.17 -11.53
N LEU A 242 10.87 19.08 -12.29
CA LEU A 242 11.92 18.60 -13.20
C LEU A 242 12.08 19.48 -14.46
N SER A 243 11.01 20.13 -14.92
CA SER A 243 11.03 21.01 -16.10
C SER A 243 11.92 22.24 -15.93
N ARG A 244 12.30 22.57 -14.69
CA ARG A 244 13.31 23.61 -14.40
C ARG A 244 14.66 23.27 -15.02
N CYS A 245 15.02 21.99 -15.05
CA CYS A 245 16.23 21.50 -15.70
C CYS A 245 16.00 21.07 -17.15
N PHE A 246 14.78 20.61 -17.47
CA PHE A 246 14.43 20.11 -18.80
C PHE A 246 13.16 20.79 -19.32
N PRO A 247 13.27 21.95 -19.98
CA PRO A 247 12.09 22.70 -20.43
C PRO A 247 11.25 21.96 -21.49
N ASN A 248 11.83 20.93 -22.14
CA ASN A 248 11.16 20.10 -23.16
C ASN A 248 10.68 18.74 -22.62
N LEU A 249 10.63 18.56 -21.30
CA LEU A 249 10.16 17.32 -20.68
C LEU A 249 8.67 17.11 -20.99
N SER A 250 8.28 15.90 -21.43
CA SER A 250 6.87 15.56 -21.62
C SER A 250 6.26 15.01 -20.33
N LYS A 251 5.00 15.35 -20.07
CA LYS A 251 4.22 14.80 -18.94
C LYS A 251 3.87 13.32 -19.14
N GLU A 252 3.80 12.87 -20.39
CA GLU A 252 3.48 11.48 -20.77
C GLU A 252 4.58 10.49 -20.36
N LEU A 253 5.75 11.00 -19.95
CA LEU A 253 6.84 10.19 -19.42
C LEU A 253 6.59 9.74 -17.98
N PHE A 254 5.50 10.16 -17.35
CA PHE A 254 5.23 9.87 -15.95
C PHE A 254 3.88 9.18 -15.76
N GLU A 255 3.86 8.23 -14.84
CA GLU A 255 2.68 7.52 -14.40
C GLU A 255 2.51 7.72 -12.90
N ALA A 256 1.29 7.97 -12.45
CA ALA A 256 0.97 8.20 -11.04
C ALA A 256 0.04 7.11 -10.53
N THR A 257 0.38 6.55 -9.37
CA THR A 257 -0.44 5.58 -8.62
C THR A 257 -0.78 6.18 -7.26
N HIS A 258 -2.06 6.13 -6.86
CA HIS A 258 -2.50 6.61 -5.55
C HIS A 258 -2.26 5.53 -4.49
N ASP A 259 -1.64 5.92 -3.38
CA ASP A 259 -1.56 5.12 -2.17
C ASP A 259 -2.55 5.67 -1.12
N PRO A 260 -3.77 5.10 -1.02
CA PRO A 260 -4.78 5.57 -0.09
C PRO A 260 -4.42 5.30 1.37
N ALA A 261 -3.50 4.38 1.66
CA ALA A 261 -3.10 4.06 3.02
C ALA A 261 -2.19 5.16 3.63
N GLN A 262 -1.44 5.87 2.79
CA GLN A 262 -0.55 6.96 3.20
C GLN A 262 -1.08 8.36 2.83
N GLY A 263 -2.10 8.46 1.97
CA GLY A 263 -2.56 9.74 1.43
C GLY A 263 -1.50 10.39 0.54
N GLU A 264 -0.79 9.56 -0.23
CA GLU A 264 0.32 9.97 -1.09
C GLU A 264 0.10 9.48 -2.52
N TRP A 265 0.56 10.25 -3.49
CA TRP A 265 0.68 9.84 -4.87
C TRP A 265 2.13 9.44 -5.16
N ILE A 266 2.30 8.25 -5.71
CA ILE A 266 3.59 7.75 -6.18
C ILE A 266 3.67 7.98 -7.68
N VAL A 267 4.61 8.83 -8.10
CA VAL A 267 4.84 9.15 -9.51
C VAL A 267 6.15 8.53 -9.95
N VAL A 268 6.08 7.68 -10.97
CA VAL A 268 7.22 6.97 -11.57
C VAL A 268 7.38 7.35 -13.03
N THR A 269 8.56 7.08 -13.59
CA THR A 269 8.77 7.25 -15.04
C THR A 269 8.16 6.05 -15.79
N ALA A 270 7.37 6.31 -16.83
CA ALA A 270 6.69 5.30 -17.63
C ALA A 270 7.66 4.28 -18.25
N ALA A 271 7.22 3.03 -18.36
CA ALA A 271 8.02 1.97 -18.96
C ALA A 271 8.33 2.30 -20.44
N GLY A 272 9.61 2.31 -20.81
CA GLY A 272 10.05 2.64 -22.18
C GLY A 272 10.49 4.10 -22.39
N SER A 273 10.44 4.95 -21.37
CA SER A 273 11.07 6.27 -21.41
C SER A 273 12.59 6.15 -21.60
N GLY A 274 13.16 6.81 -22.60
CA GLY A 274 14.62 6.82 -22.81
C GLY A 274 15.42 7.49 -21.68
N GLN A 275 14.75 8.24 -20.80
CA GLN A 275 15.36 8.92 -19.66
C GLN A 275 14.56 8.63 -18.40
N LYS A 276 15.23 8.12 -17.36
CA LYS A 276 14.62 7.79 -16.07
C LYS A 276 14.77 8.94 -15.08
N PHE A 277 13.71 9.23 -14.34
CA PHE A 277 13.69 10.29 -13.32
C PHE A 277 13.47 9.76 -11.90
N GLY A 278 13.38 8.43 -11.75
CA GLY A 278 13.13 7.77 -10.46
C GLY A 278 11.68 7.90 -10.01
N ALA A 279 11.43 7.48 -8.77
CA ALA A 279 10.13 7.52 -8.12
C ALA A 279 10.02 8.73 -7.18
N TRP A 280 8.85 9.36 -7.18
CA TRP A 280 8.56 10.56 -6.41
C TRP A 280 7.29 10.37 -5.59
N LYS A 281 7.28 10.89 -4.37
CA LYS A 281 6.09 10.96 -3.52
C LYS A 281 5.54 12.37 -3.56
N VAL A 282 4.24 12.49 -3.75
CA VAL A 282 3.52 13.74 -3.66
C VAL A 282 2.43 13.60 -2.61
N LYS A 283 2.51 14.34 -1.52
CA LYS A 283 1.46 14.31 -0.49
C LYS A 283 0.17 14.92 -1.02
N GLU A 284 -0.93 14.22 -0.85
CA GLU A 284 -2.24 14.60 -1.38
C GLU A 284 -2.73 15.95 -0.81
N LEU A 285 -2.55 16.15 0.50
CA LEU A 285 -3.06 17.33 1.20
C LEU A 285 -2.18 18.58 1.07
N SER A 286 -0.87 18.43 0.87
CA SER A 286 0.06 19.57 0.84
C SER A 286 0.68 19.83 -0.53
N GLY A 287 0.60 18.88 -1.46
CA GLY A 287 1.37 18.90 -2.70
C GLY A 287 2.88 18.79 -2.47
N GLU A 288 3.33 18.45 -1.26
CA GLU A 288 4.74 18.32 -0.92
C GLU A 288 5.37 17.19 -1.74
N LEU A 289 6.39 17.56 -2.51
CA LEU A 289 7.14 16.65 -3.35
C LEU A 289 8.38 16.15 -2.60
N THR A 290 8.52 14.84 -2.45
CA THR A 290 9.72 14.21 -1.88
C THR A 290 10.26 13.10 -2.78
N PRO A 291 11.59 13.00 -2.98
CA PRO A 291 12.17 11.91 -3.78
C PRO A 291 12.10 10.58 -3.02
N PHE A 292 11.63 9.51 -3.68
CA PHE A 292 11.36 8.21 -3.02
C PHE A 292 12.66 7.46 -2.64
N ALA A 293 13.68 7.44 -3.50
CA ALA A 293 15.07 7.05 -3.21
C ALA A 293 15.90 7.14 -4.51
N GLY A 294 17.22 6.91 -4.43
CA GLY A 294 18.07 6.65 -5.59
C GLY A 294 18.10 7.80 -6.60
N LEU A 295 17.69 7.51 -7.84
CA LEU A 295 17.75 8.45 -8.96
C LEU A 295 16.93 9.73 -8.71
N ALA A 296 15.80 9.64 -8.01
CA ALA A 296 14.99 10.81 -7.67
C ALA A 296 15.70 11.74 -6.68
N GLN A 297 16.49 11.21 -5.74
CA GLN A 297 17.28 12.03 -4.80
C GLN A 297 18.43 12.76 -5.52
N ALA A 298 19.03 12.09 -6.50
CA ALA A 298 20.06 12.67 -7.34
C ALA A 298 19.47 13.83 -8.18
N TRP A 299 18.29 13.63 -8.76
CA TRP A 299 17.56 14.69 -9.46
C TRP A 299 17.13 15.84 -8.54
N ASP A 300 16.61 15.55 -7.36
CA ASP A 300 16.24 16.57 -6.37
C ASP A 300 17.43 17.46 -6.00
N SER A 301 18.60 16.85 -5.78
CA SER A 301 19.84 17.57 -5.51
C SER A 301 20.25 18.46 -6.70
N THR A 302 20.15 17.96 -7.93
CA THR A 302 20.51 18.72 -9.14
C THR A 302 19.55 19.89 -9.41
N VAL A 303 18.24 19.69 -9.23
CA VAL A 303 17.25 20.77 -9.38
C VAL A 303 17.46 21.84 -8.32
N LYS A 304 17.82 21.46 -7.08
CA LYS A 304 18.17 22.39 -5.99
C LYS A 304 19.47 23.16 -6.25
N LEU A 305 20.38 22.60 -7.02
CA LEU A 305 21.61 23.26 -7.49
C LEU A 305 21.39 24.05 -8.79
N GLU A 306 20.15 24.48 -9.05
CA GLU A 306 19.75 25.29 -10.20
C GLU A 306 20.14 24.70 -11.56
N CYS A 307 20.21 23.36 -11.65
CA CYS A 307 20.46 22.66 -12.91
C CYS A 307 21.78 23.08 -13.57
N SER A 308 22.83 23.34 -12.80
CA SER A 308 24.14 23.70 -13.35
C SER A 308 24.64 22.64 -14.34
N GLU A 309 25.39 23.06 -15.36
CA GLU A 309 25.91 22.13 -16.39
C GLU A 309 26.74 21.01 -15.78
N GLU A 310 27.46 21.28 -14.69
CA GLU A 310 28.25 20.29 -13.94
C GLU A 310 27.37 19.28 -13.20
N ALA A 311 26.26 19.73 -12.59
CA ALA A 311 25.31 18.86 -11.89
C ALA A 311 24.47 18.02 -12.87
N LEU A 312 24.14 18.57 -14.04
CA LEU A 312 23.49 17.83 -15.13
C LEU A 312 24.45 16.84 -15.79
N ALA A 313 25.71 17.22 -16.00
CA ALA A 313 26.72 16.34 -16.57
C ALA A 313 26.97 15.11 -15.69
N ALA A 314 26.94 15.25 -14.35
CA ALA A 314 27.06 14.12 -13.43
C ALA A 314 25.89 13.11 -13.52
N LEU A 315 24.72 13.53 -14.02
CA LEU A 315 23.53 12.69 -14.19
C LEU A 315 23.37 12.14 -15.62
N VAL A 316 23.81 12.90 -16.63
CA VAL A 316 23.62 12.60 -18.06
C VAL A 316 24.87 11.97 -18.69
N SER A 317 26.04 12.22 -18.11
CA SER A 317 27.31 11.61 -18.51
C SER A 317 27.84 10.80 -17.33
N PRO A 318 27.75 9.45 -17.35
CA PRO A 318 28.40 8.68 -16.32
C PRO A 318 29.89 8.98 -16.38
N THR A 319 30.41 9.67 -15.38
CA THR A 319 31.83 9.53 -15.06
C THR A 319 32.05 8.03 -14.89
N PRO A 320 33.03 7.41 -15.55
CA PRO A 320 33.32 5.99 -15.36
C PRO A 320 33.90 5.81 -13.96
N VAL A 321 33.02 5.85 -12.96
CA VAL A 321 33.14 4.98 -11.81
C VAL A 321 33.03 3.57 -12.39
N PRO A 322 33.90 2.62 -12.04
CA PRO A 322 33.70 1.24 -12.43
C PRO A 322 32.36 0.77 -11.86
N THR A 323 31.31 0.89 -12.68
CA THR A 323 29.99 0.35 -12.44
C THR A 323 30.19 -1.15 -12.46
N LEU A 324 30.16 -1.77 -11.27
CA LEU A 324 29.80 -3.17 -11.18
C LEU A 324 28.44 -3.27 -11.90
N ALA A 325 28.41 -3.96 -13.04
CA ALA A 325 27.18 -4.22 -13.76
C ALA A 325 26.13 -4.72 -12.74
N PRO A 326 24.86 -4.26 -12.82
CA PRO A 326 23.83 -4.80 -11.94
C PRO A 326 23.86 -6.32 -12.06
N VAL A 327 24.21 -6.99 -10.97
CA VAL A 327 24.44 -8.44 -10.94
C VAL A 327 23.12 -9.18 -11.13
N VAL A 328 22.01 -8.52 -10.81
CA VAL A 328 20.66 -9.09 -10.83
C VAL A 328 19.76 -8.25 -11.72
N THR A 329 19.49 -8.74 -12.93
CA THR A 329 18.61 -8.08 -13.91
C THR A 329 17.27 -8.76 -14.13
N ASP A 330 17.10 -9.99 -13.62
CA ASP A 330 15.94 -10.83 -13.89
C ASP A 330 15.67 -11.82 -12.74
N ILE A 331 14.52 -12.50 -12.84
CA ILE A 331 14.06 -13.53 -11.89
C ILE A 331 15.14 -14.59 -11.68
N THR A 332 15.71 -15.11 -12.76
CA THR A 332 16.69 -16.20 -12.72
C THR A 332 17.94 -15.80 -11.94
N ASN A 333 18.45 -14.60 -12.19
CA ASN A 333 19.62 -14.06 -11.50
C ASN A 333 19.35 -13.74 -10.03
N SER A 334 18.14 -13.29 -9.67
CA SER A 334 17.80 -13.00 -8.28
C SER A 334 17.71 -14.28 -7.43
N VAL A 335 17.02 -15.30 -7.95
CA VAL A 335 16.92 -16.62 -7.29
C VAL A 335 18.27 -17.31 -7.26
N THR A 336 19.06 -17.26 -8.32
CA THR A 336 20.39 -17.88 -8.36
C THR A 336 21.35 -17.24 -7.36
N ASN A 337 21.30 -15.92 -7.18
CA ASN A 337 22.11 -15.24 -6.16
C ASN A 337 21.70 -15.65 -4.73
N LEU A 338 20.39 -15.71 -4.44
CA LEU A 338 19.92 -16.20 -3.15
C LEU A 338 20.31 -17.66 -2.92
N TRP A 339 20.15 -18.52 -3.93
CA TRP A 339 20.56 -19.92 -3.86
C TRP A 339 22.05 -20.05 -3.57
N ALA A 340 22.92 -19.32 -4.29
CA ALA A 340 24.36 -19.37 -4.09
C ALA A 340 24.79 -18.93 -2.68
N HIS A 341 24.03 -18.03 -2.05
CA HIS A 341 24.24 -17.61 -0.67
C HIS A 341 23.90 -18.72 0.34
N LEU A 342 22.80 -19.44 0.12
CA LEU A 342 22.23 -20.40 1.07
C LEU A 342 22.69 -21.85 0.86
N VAL A 343 23.07 -22.25 -0.36
CA VAL A 343 23.37 -23.64 -0.75
C VAL A 343 24.50 -24.26 0.09
N LYS A 344 25.42 -23.43 0.58
CA LYS A 344 26.54 -23.86 1.45
C LYS A 344 26.05 -24.55 2.73
N CYS A 345 24.92 -24.10 3.27
CA CYS A 345 24.32 -24.62 4.49
C CYS A 345 23.13 -25.54 4.24
N THR A 346 22.56 -25.48 3.03
CA THR A 346 21.36 -26.23 2.67
C THR A 346 21.51 -26.82 1.27
N PRO A 347 22.32 -27.88 1.11
CA PRO A 347 22.67 -28.42 -0.21
C PRO A 347 21.51 -29.15 -0.90
N SER A 348 20.46 -29.52 -0.17
CA SER A 348 19.24 -30.14 -0.72
C SER A 348 18.29 -29.15 -1.38
N MET A 349 18.60 -27.86 -1.32
CA MET A 349 17.77 -26.78 -1.84
C MET A 349 18.07 -26.53 -3.32
N THR A 350 17.02 -26.36 -4.10
CA THR A 350 17.10 -26.12 -5.55
C THR A 350 16.64 -24.71 -5.90
N VAL A 351 16.95 -24.25 -7.11
CA VAL A 351 16.45 -22.97 -7.66
C VAL A 351 14.94 -23.03 -7.87
N ASP A 352 14.39 -24.23 -8.12
CA ASP A 352 12.96 -24.44 -8.36
C ASP A 352 12.10 -24.32 -7.10
N ASP A 353 12.71 -24.38 -5.92
CA ASP A 353 12.03 -24.25 -4.63
C ASP A 353 11.47 -22.83 -4.38
N TRP A 354 11.80 -21.88 -5.26
CA TRP A 354 11.58 -20.45 -5.03
C TRP A 354 10.63 -19.82 -6.04
N ALA A 355 9.88 -18.84 -5.57
CA ALA A 355 9.15 -17.90 -6.40
C ALA A 355 9.69 -16.50 -6.14
N ALA A 356 10.07 -15.78 -7.20
CA ALA A 356 10.47 -14.38 -7.10
C ALA A 356 9.40 -13.49 -7.73
N THR A 357 9.11 -12.38 -7.09
CA THR A 357 8.21 -11.34 -7.59
C THR A 357 8.97 -10.03 -7.60
N TRP A 358 8.91 -9.32 -8.72
CA TRP A 358 9.50 -7.99 -8.82
C TRP A 358 8.66 -7.00 -8.04
N ASN A 359 9.29 -6.25 -7.14
CA ASN A 359 8.68 -5.12 -6.46
C ASN A 359 9.22 -3.82 -7.09
N PRO A 360 8.47 -3.21 -8.06
CA PRO A 360 8.91 -2.00 -8.74
C PRO A 360 8.94 -0.77 -7.83
N VAL A 361 8.27 -0.82 -6.66
CA VAL A 361 8.22 0.28 -5.70
C VAL A 361 9.58 0.47 -5.02
N ASN A 362 10.24 -0.63 -4.67
CA ASN A 362 11.52 -0.62 -3.95
C ASN A 362 12.72 -0.98 -4.83
N ASP A 363 12.51 -1.22 -6.13
CA ASP A 363 13.53 -1.70 -7.07
C ASP A 363 14.21 -2.97 -6.56
N GLU A 364 13.42 -3.95 -6.11
CA GLU A 364 13.94 -5.17 -5.48
C GLU A 364 13.14 -6.43 -5.85
N TRP A 365 13.80 -7.58 -5.79
CA TRP A 365 13.17 -8.89 -5.93
C TRP A 365 12.77 -9.42 -4.57
N VAL A 366 11.48 -9.69 -4.39
CA VAL A 366 10.98 -10.42 -3.22
C VAL A 366 10.94 -11.89 -3.56
N ILE A 367 11.71 -12.70 -2.85
CA ILE A 367 11.83 -14.13 -3.07
C ILE A 367 11.23 -14.88 -1.88
N VAL A 368 10.29 -15.78 -2.18
CA VAL A 368 9.58 -16.59 -1.20
C VAL A 368 9.72 -18.06 -1.53
N THR A 369 9.66 -18.90 -0.51
CA THR A 369 9.64 -20.36 -0.70
C THR A 369 8.28 -20.77 -1.26
N LYS A 370 8.27 -21.63 -2.29
CA LYS A 370 7.01 -22.15 -2.86
C LYS A 370 6.27 -23.02 -1.83
N PRO A 371 4.93 -23.03 -1.85
CA PRO A 371 4.12 -23.79 -0.90
C PRO A 371 4.28 -25.32 -1.03
N GLU A 372 4.77 -25.80 -2.17
CA GLU A 372 4.99 -27.23 -2.47
C GLU A 372 6.29 -27.76 -1.86
N VAL A 373 7.16 -26.87 -1.38
CA VAL A 373 8.45 -27.22 -0.79
C VAL A 373 8.26 -27.57 0.68
N THR A 374 8.76 -28.73 1.09
CA THR A 374 8.60 -29.25 2.45
C THR A 374 9.33 -28.45 3.53
N VAL A 375 10.32 -27.66 3.13
CA VAL A 375 11.16 -26.85 4.02
C VAL A 375 10.92 -25.38 3.72
N ASP A 376 10.44 -24.63 4.70
CA ASP A 376 10.35 -23.17 4.59
C ASP A 376 11.75 -22.55 4.77
N TYR A 377 12.17 -21.79 3.77
CA TYR A 377 13.43 -21.05 3.77
C TYR A 377 13.24 -19.57 4.07
N GLY A 378 11.99 -19.09 4.21
CA GLY A 378 11.64 -17.73 4.58
C GLY A 378 11.42 -16.78 3.39
N VAL A 379 11.32 -15.50 3.72
CA VAL A 379 11.10 -14.38 2.79
C VAL A 379 12.38 -13.56 2.71
N TRP A 380 12.82 -13.29 1.48
CA TRP A 380 14.09 -12.66 1.19
C TRP A 380 13.89 -11.51 0.21
N ILE A 381 14.75 -10.50 0.32
CA ILE A 381 14.86 -9.42 -0.64
C ILE A 381 16.22 -9.52 -1.31
N VAL A 382 16.23 -9.44 -2.64
CA VAL A 382 17.45 -9.36 -3.46
C VAL A 382 17.42 -8.08 -4.27
N ARG A 383 18.41 -7.22 -4.02
CA ARG A 383 18.53 -5.93 -4.71
C ARG A 383 19.32 -6.05 -6.02
N PRO A 384 19.18 -5.07 -6.94
CA PRO A 384 19.91 -5.04 -8.22
C PRO A 384 21.44 -5.02 -8.08
N ASP A 385 21.94 -4.54 -6.94
CA ASP A 385 23.36 -4.55 -6.56
C ASP A 385 23.86 -5.93 -6.09
N GLY A 386 22.97 -6.94 -6.00
CA GLY A 386 23.27 -8.29 -5.52
C GLY A 386 23.17 -8.45 -4.00
N SER A 387 22.78 -7.42 -3.25
CA SER A 387 22.59 -7.51 -1.80
C SER A 387 21.40 -8.40 -1.44
N ILE A 388 21.57 -9.28 -0.46
CA ILE A 388 20.55 -10.22 0.04
C ILE A 388 20.14 -9.83 1.47
N ILE A 389 18.85 -9.63 1.70
CA ILE A 389 18.30 -9.17 2.97
C ILE A 389 17.22 -10.17 3.44
N PRO A 390 17.32 -10.72 4.67
CA PRO A 390 16.28 -11.56 5.24
C PRO A 390 15.15 -10.73 5.84
N GLU A 391 13.90 -10.98 5.44
CA GLU A 391 12.73 -10.17 5.85
C GLU A 391 11.89 -10.81 6.96
N ASN A 392 11.92 -12.14 7.08
CA ASN A 392 11.17 -12.84 8.11
C ASN A 392 12.08 -13.62 9.07
N ARG A 393 11.49 -14.09 10.18
CA ARG A 393 12.24 -14.79 11.24
C ARG A 393 13.01 -16.01 10.73
N GLU A 394 12.43 -16.78 9.81
CA GLU A 394 13.10 -17.94 9.23
C GLU A 394 14.27 -17.55 8.32
N ALA A 395 14.08 -16.52 7.47
CA ALA A 395 15.17 -15.99 6.66
C ALA A 395 16.31 -15.45 7.53
N ILE A 396 16.01 -14.75 8.63
CA ILE A 396 17.04 -14.23 9.56
C ILE A 396 17.84 -15.39 10.19
N ARG A 397 17.15 -16.45 10.62
CA ARG A 397 17.78 -17.64 11.20
C ARG A 397 18.73 -18.29 10.18
N ARG A 398 18.25 -18.54 8.96
CA ARG A 398 19.02 -19.13 7.85
C ARG A 398 20.19 -18.23 7.41
N ASN A 399 20.00 -16.91 7.39
CA ASN A 399 21.05 -15.95 7.03
C ASN A 399 22.17 -15.95 8.06
N THR A 400 21.82 -16.10 9.34
CA THR A 400 22.78 -16.22 10.44
C THR A 400 23.58 -17.53 10.31
N GLU A 401 22.92 -18.64 9.98
CA GLU A 401 23.57 -19.93 9.70
C GLU A 401 24.53 -19.82 8.50
N ALA A 402 24.09 -19.21 7.40
CA ALA A 402 24.90 -18.97 6.20
C ALA A 402 26.10 -18.03 6.44
N GLY A 403 25.91 -16.98 7.23
CA GLY A 403 26.93 -15.95 7.51
C GLY A 403 28.01 -16.38 8.52
N LEU A 404 27.71 -17.35 9.38
CA LEU A 404 28.66 -17.84 10.39
C LEU A 404 29.72 -18.81 9.82
N ALA A 405 29.59 -19.22 8.55
CA ALA A 405 30.41 -20.28 7.94
C ALA A 405 30.53 -21.55 8.82
N ALA A 406 29.55 -21.75 9.72
CA ALA A 406 29.47 -22.82 10.70
C ALA A 406 28.43 -23.87 10.28
N CYS A 407 28.35 -24.06 8.97
CA CYS A 407 27.80 -25.21 8.28
C CYS A 407 29.01 -25.93 7.68
#